data_AF-A0A6P5RSZ0-F1
#
_entry.id   AF-A0A6P5RSZ0-F1
#
_cell.length_a   1.000
_cell.length_b   1.000
_cell.length_c   1.000
_cell.angle_alpha   90.00
_cell.angle_beta   90.00
_cell.angle_gamma   90.00
#
_symmetry.space_group_name_H-M   'P 1'
#
loop_
_entity.id
_entity.type
_entity.pdbx_description
1 polymer ?
#
loop_
_entity_poly.entity_id
_entity_poly.type
_entity_poly.pdbx_seq_one_letter_code
_entity_poly.pdbx_strand_id
1 'polypeptide(L)'
;YYFGGRYDLVKFVKIVEQAGMYLILRIGPFVAAEWYFGGVPVWLHYVPGTVFRTENEPFKFQYHMQKFTAFIVNLMKQEKLFASQGGPIILAQASIFDFGST
;
A
#
# COMPACT_ATOMS: atom_id res chain seq x y z
N TYR A 1 -8.93 -9.93 -0.46
CA TYR A 1 -8.82 -8.59 0.16
C TYR A 1 -10.22 -8.05 0.42
N TYR A 2 -10.43 -7.26 1.46
CA TYR A 2 -11.73 -6.65 1.78
C TYR A 2 -11.69 -5.15 1.48
N PHE A 3 -12.57 -4.68 0.59
CA PHE A 3 -12.73 -3.27 0.19
C PHE A 3 -14.17 -2.80 0.39
N GLY A 4 -14.85 -3.29 1.43
CA GLY A 4 -16.22 -2.90 1.75
C GLY A 4 -16.32 -1.72 2.72
N GLY A 5 -17.43 -0.99 2.67
CA GLY A 5 -17.75 0.08 3.62
C GLY A 5 -16.68 1.18 3.64
N ARG A 6 -16.13 1.46 4.82
CA ARG A 6 -15.08 2.49 4.99
C ARG A 6 -13.70 2.11 4.42
N TYR A 7 -13.54 0.87 3.95
CA TYR A 7 -12.28 0.36 3.38
C TYR A 7 -12.28 0.39 1.85
N ASP A 8 -13.29 0.99 1.23
CA ASP A 8 -13.37 1.15 -0.22
C ASP A 8 -12.44 2.29 -0.71
N LEU A 9 -11.20 1.91 -1.00
CA LEU A 9 -10.18 2.83 -1.48
C LEU A 9 -10.55 3.44 -2.84
N VAL A 10 -11.15 2.67 -3.75
CA VAL A 10 -11.53 3.14 -5.08
C VAL A 10 -12.58 4.24 -4.96
N LYS A 11 -13.61 4.00 -4.15
CA LYS A 11 -14.65 5.00 -3.87
C LYS A 11 -14.07 6.26 -3.25
N PHE A 12 -13.15 6.13 -2.30
CA PHE A 12 -12.49 7.28 -1.69
C PHE A 12 -11.74 8.13 -2.74
N VAL A 13 -10.95 7.50 -3.61
CA VAL A 13 -10.21 8.21 -4.67
C VAL A 13 -11.17 8.91 -5.64
N LYS A 14 -12.30 8.28 -6.02
CA LYS A 14 -13.33 8.90 -6.86
C LYS A 14 -14.01 10.11 -6.19
N ILE A 15 -14.18 10.09 -4.87
CA ILE A 15 -14.70 11.26 -4.14
C ILE A 15 -13.68 12.42 -4.18
N VAL A 16 -12.39 12.12 -4.05
CA VAL A 16 -11.32 13.13 -4.16
C VAL A 16 -11.29 13.76 -5.55
N GLU A 17 -11.47 12.95 -6.60
CA GLU A 17 -11.62 13.43 -7.98
C GLU A 17 -12.85 14.34 -8.14
N GLN A 18 -14.01 13.93 -7.62
CA GLN A 18 -15.25 14.73 -7.67
C GLN A 18 -15.11 16.07 -6.93
N ALA A 19 -14.29 16.11 -5.89
CA ALA A 19 -13.96 17.34 -5.17
C ALA A 19 -12.93 18.22 -5.91
N GLY A 20 -12.43 17.80 -7.08
CA GLY A 20 -11.42 18.52 -7.86
C GLY A 20 -10.03 18.51 -7.23
N MET A 21 -9.76 17.55 -6.34
CA MET A 21 -8.48 17.44 -5.62
C MET A 21 -7.59 16.36 -6.24
N TYR A 22 -6.28 16.50 -6.03
CA TYR A 22 -5.29 15.48 -6.37
C TYR A 22 -4.94 14.63 -5.15
N LEU A 23 -4.54 13.38 -5.41
CA LEU A 23 -4.21 12.41 -4.38
C LEU A 23 -2.77 11.91 -4.52
N ILE A 24 -2.05 11.86 -3.39
CA ILE A 24 -0.78 11.14 -3.27
C ILE A 24 -1.07 9.82 -2.58
N LEU A 25 -0.90 8.70 -3.31
CA LEU A 25 -1.18 7.37 -2.80
C LEU A 25 0.07 6.77 -2.13
N ARG A 26 0.11 6.76 -0.80
CA ARG A 26 1.18 6.10 -0.04
C ARG A 26 0.74 4.67 0.29
N ILE A 27 1.12 3.71 -0.56
CA ILE A 27 0.69 2.32 -0.42
C ILE A 27 1.39 1.67 0.78
N GLY A 28 2.70 1.90 0.90
CA GLY A 28 3.53 1.29 1.94
C GLY A 28 3.42 -0.24 1.99
N PRO A 29 4.17 -0.85 2.90
CA PRO A 29 3.54 -1.79 3.82
C PRO A 29 3.72 -1.36 5.27
N PHE A 30 4.68 -0.47 5.53
CA PHE A 30 4.81 0.28 6.77
C PHE A 30 4.39 1.72 6.48
N VAL A 31 3.21 2.10 6.93
CA VAL A 31 2.71 3.48 6.72
C VAL A 31 3.05 4.37 7.91
N ALA A 32 3.66 3.81 8.98
CA ALA A 32 3.97 4.51 10.23
C ALA A 32 2.80 5.36 10.74
N ALA A 33 1.56 4.95 10.43
CA ALA A 33 0.38 5.79 10.56
C ALA A 33 -0.25 5.71 11.96
N GLU A 34 0.56 5.41 12.99
CA GLU A 34 0.08 5.13 14.37
C GLU A 34 -1.06 4.09 14.41
N TRP A 35 -1.09 3.20 13.42
CA TRP A 35 -2.11 2.18 13.24
C TRP A 35 -1.59 0.81 13.64
N TYR A 36 -2.47 -0.05 14.18
CA TYR A 36 -2.13 -1.35 14.78
C TYR A 36 -1.09 -2.13 13.95
N PHE A 37 0.05 -2.45 14.59
CA PHE A 37 1.19 -3.17 13.99
C PHE A 37 1.82 -2.50 12.74
N GLY A 38 1.70 -1.17 12.60
CA GLY A 38 2.29 -0.40 11.51
C GLY A 38 1.62 -0.60 10.15
N GLY A 39 0.46 -1.28 10.12
CA GLY A 39 -0.25 -1.68 8.89
C GLY A 39 0.09 -3.08 8.38
N VAL A 40 1.02 -3.79 9.05
CA VAL A 40 1.43 -5.13 8.61
C VAL A 40 0.47 -6.19 9.16
N PRO A 41 0.01 -7.17 8.36
CA PRO A 41 -0.88 -8.20 8.84
C PRO A 41 -0.25 -9.10 9.92
N VAL A 42 -0.98 -9.35 11.01
CA VAL A 42 -0.50 -10.14 12.17
C VAL A 42 -0.11 -11.58 11.78
N TRP A 43 -0.78 -12.17 10.79
CA TRP A 43 -0.46 -13.53 10.32
C TRP A 43 0.95 -13.67 9.76
N LEU A 44 1.57 -12.56 9.34
CA LEU A 44 2.93 -12.52 8.83
C LEU A 44 3.96 -12.85 9.93
N HIS A 45 3.61 -12.65 11.20
CA HIS A 45 4.45 -13.03 12.36
C HIS A 45 4.55 -14.54 12.56
N TYR A 46 3.51 -15.30 12.18
CA TYR A 46 3.48 -16.76 12.35
C TYR A 46 4.11 -17.51 11.17
N VAL A 47 4.59 -16.80 10.15
CA VAL A 47 5.28 -17.41 9.02
C VAL A 47 6.70 -17.82 9.48
N PRO A 48 7.06 -19.12 9.41
CA PRO A 48 8.39 -19.57 9.85
C PRO A 48 9.51 -18.90 9.06
N GLY A 49 10.47 -18.32 9.79
CA GLY A 49 11.63 -17.60 9.26
C GLY A 49 11.44 -16.08 9.12
N THR A 50 10.33 -15.51 9.59
CA THR A 50 10.05 -14.07 9.42
C THR A 50 10.60 -13.26 10.59
N VAL A 51 11.64 -12.48 10.34
CA VAL A 51 12.11 -11.45 11.28
C VAL A 51 11.74 -10.09 10.72
N PHE A 52 10.98 -9.29 11.49
CA PHE A 52 10.61 -7.95 11.07
C PHE A 52 11.85 -7.04 11.07
N ARG A 53 12.03 -6.26 10.00
CA ARG A 53 13.11 -5.27 9.87
C ARG A 53 14.54 -5.86 9.93
N THR A 54 14.74 -7.06 9.41
CA THR A 54 16.08 -7.70 9.35
C THR A 54 16.27 -8.40 8.01
N GLU A 55 17.51 -8.55 7.56
CA GLU A 55 17.90 -9.19 6.28
C GLU A 55 17.77 -10.74 6.30
N ASN A 56 16.93 -11.31 7.15
CA ASN A 56 16.77 -12.77 7.23
C ASN A 56 15.59 -13.24 6.38
N GLU A 57 15.91 -14.11 5.41
CA GLU A 57 15.01 -14.62 4.34
C GLU A 57 14.06 -13.54 3.80
N PRO A 58 14.61 -12.54 3.05
CA PRO A 58 13.86 -11.44 2.45
C PRO A 58 12.65 -11.92 1.65
N PHE A 59 12.71 -13.16 1.15
CA PHE A 59 11.84 -13.65 0.12
C PHE A 59 10.37 -13.65 0.51
N LYS A 60 10.00 -14.12 1.71
CA LYS A 60 8.57 -14.26 2.06
C LYS A 60 7.93 -12.91 2.37
N PHE A 61 8.57 -12.10 3.20
CA PHE A 61 8.09 -10.75 3.53
C PHE A 61 8.03 -9.90 2.26
N GLN A 62 9.13 -9.82 1.51
CA GLN A 62 9.19 -9.02 0.29
C GLN A 62 8.22 -9.52 -0.79
N TYR A 63 8.05 -10.83 -0.96
CA TYR A 63 7.07 -11.40 -1.89
C TYR A 63 5.64 -10.98 -1.56
N HIS A 64 5.23 -11.09 -0.29
CA HIS A 64 3.88 -10.69 0.12
C HIS A 64 3.67 -9.17 -0.04
N MET A 65 4.70 -8.36 0.24
CA MET A 65 4.62 -6.90 0.12
C MET A 65 4.61 -6.42 -1.34
N GLN A 66 5.44 -7.01 -2.19
CA GLN A 66 5.42 -6.76 -3.63
C GLN A 66 4.08 -7.17 -4.22
N LYS A 67 3.55 -8.34 -3.83
CA LYS A 67 2.26 -8.83 -4.31
C LYS A 67 1.09 -7.93 -3.91
N PHE A 68 1.09 -7.43 -2.68
CA PHE A 68 0.07 -6.47 -2.23
C PHE A 68 0.19 -5.13 -2.94
N THR A 69 1.40 -4.57 -3.03
CA THR A 69 1.65 -3.31 -3.72
C THR A 69 1.23 -3.40 -5.19
N ALA A 70 1.64 -4.46 -5.89
CA ALA A 70 1.25 -4.71 -7.26
C ALA A 70 -0.27 -4.84 -7.42
N PHE A 71 -0.94 -5.52 -6.49
CA PHE A 71 -2.39 -5.63 -6.48
C PHE A 71 -3.07 -4.26 -6.40
N ILE A 72 -2.66 -3.40 -5.46
CA ILE A 72 -3.23 -2.05 -5.30
C ILE A 72 -2.96 -1.21 -6.56
N VAL A 73 -1.73 -1.21 -7.07
CA VAL A 73 -1.39 -0.46 -8.29
C VAL A 73 -2.22 -0.93 -9.47
N ASN A 74 -2.38 -2.24 -9.65
CA ASN A 74 -3.17 -2.79 -10.74
C ASN A 74 -4.66 -2.42 -10.60
N LEU A 75 -5.21 -2.46 -9.40
CA LEU A 75 -6.58 -2.03 -9.13
C LEU A 75 -6.78 -0.55 -9.49
N MET A 76 -5.88 0.34 -9.06
CA MET A 76 -5.94 1.77 -9.39
C MET A 76 -5.80 2.03 -10.91
N LYS A 77 -4.97 1.24 -11.61
CA LYS A 77 -4.83 1.31 -13.06
C LYS A 77 -6.10 0.84 -13.80
N GLN A 78 -6.71 -0.24 -13.35
CA GLN A 78 -7.95 -0.77 -13.92
C GLN A 78 -9.10 0.25 -13.82
N GLU A 79 -9.17 0.94 -12.68
CA GLU A 79 -10.14 2.02 -12.43
C GLU A 79 -9.75 3.37 -13.06
N LYS A 80 -8.64 3.44 -13.81
CA LYS A 80 -8.12 4.65 -14.48
C LYS A 80 -7.84 5.82 -13.54
N LEU A 81 -7.45 5.54 -12.31
CA LEU A 81 -7.29 6.56 -11.26
C LEU A 81 -5.94 7.28 -11.27
N PHE A 82 -4.98 6.82 -12.06
CA PHE A 82 -3.69 7.51 -12.21
C PHE A 82 -3.80 8.73 -13.13
N ALA A 83 -3.03 9.79 -12.83
CA ALA A 83 -2.99 11.02 -13.62
C ALA A 83 -2.63 10.77 -15.10
N SER A 84 -1.78 9.77 -15.38
CA SER A 84 -1.48 9.35 -16.76
C SER A 84 -2.68 8.77 -17.52
N GLN A 85 -3.75 8.39 -16.82
CA GLN A 85 -5.00 7.88 -17.35
C GLN A 85 -6.16 8.88 -17.20
N GLY A 86 -5.89 10.10 -16.71
CA GLY A 86 -6.87 11.15 -16.46
C GLY A 86 -7.44 11.18 -15.03
N GLY A 87 -6.98 10.30 -14.13
CA GLY A 87 -7.46 10.25 -12.74
C GLY A 87 -6.70 11.16 -11.76
N PRO A 88 -7.11 11.20 -10.49
CA PRO A 88 -6.60 12.16 -9.50
C PRO A 88 -5.25 11.77 -8.86
N ILE A 89 -4.75 10.54 -9.05
CA ILE A 89 -3.53 10.06 -8.39
C ILE A 89 -2.29 10.56 -9.13
N ILE A 90 -1.58 11.54 -8.55
CA ILE A 90 -0.42 12.18 -9.17
C ILE A 90 0.91 11.54 -8.79
N LEU A 91 0.97 10.88 -7.63
CA LEU A 91 2.19 10.22 -7.14
C LEU A 91 1.81 8.99 -6.30
N ALA A 92 2.54 7.90 -6.50
CA ALA A 92 2.41 6.70 -5.67
C ALA A 92 3.75 6.37 -5.01
N GLN A 93 3.74 6.23 -3.69
CA GLN A 93 4.91 5.81 -2.91
C GLN A 93 4.78 4.34 -2.51
N ALA A 94 5.75 3.53 -2.93
CA ALA A 94 5.95 2.16 -2.45
C ALA A 94 7.24 2.11 -1.62
N SER A 95 7.13 2.18 -0.29
CA SER A 95 8.30 1.96 0.58
C SER A 95 8.55 0.47 0.67
N ILE A 96 9.61 -0.03 0.02
CA ILE A 96 10.00 -1.44 0.18
C ILE A 96 11.03 -1.64 1.31
N PHE A 97 11.72 -0.56 1.73
CA PHE A 97 12.58 -0.49 2.92
C PHE A 97 12.65 0.97 3.41
N ASP A 98 12.64 1.18 4.73
CA ASP A 98 12.94 2.46 5.35
C ASP A 98 14.43 2.42 5.76
N PHE A 99 15.33 2.75 4.83
CA PHE A 99 16.73 3.00 5.18
C PHE A 99 16.84 4.46 5.62
N GLY A 100 16.68 4.67 6.93
CA GLY A 100 16.62 6.02 7.49
C GLY A 100 16.64 6.06 9.01
N SER A 101 17.58 5.35 9.66
CA SER A 101 18.07 5.73 10.98
C SER A 101 19.47 5.16 11.21
N THR A 102 20.47 6.03 10.95
CA THR A 102 21.93 5.93 11.19
C THR A 102 22.67 4.75 10.61
#